data_AF-A0A399PBJ6-F1
#
_entry.id   AF-A0A399PBJ6-F1
#
_cell.length_a   1.000
_cell.length_b   1.000
_cell.length_c   1.000
_cell.angle_alpha   90.00
_cell.angle_beta   90.00
_cell.angle_gamma   90.00
#
_symmetry.space_group_name_H-M   'P 1'
#
loop_
_entity.id
_entity.type
_entity.pdbx_description
1 polymer ?
#
loop_
_entity_poly.entity_id
_entity_poly.type
_entity_poly.pdbx_seq_one_letter_code
_entity_poly.pdbx_strand_id
1 'polypeptide(L)'
;SVDAAGTAHVHRGRNLVAGVGTPPWLPEAVRDLPGVVHSSGYLGAKDALQERDAITVVGSGQSAAEIYRDLLEDVDSRGYRLDWITRSPRFFPLEYTRLTLEMTSPEYSDHFFGLPADAREVLLREQRNLYKGIDSELIDEIFHALYRKRLAFDALRTEGRLAAGGDAGSGVPTRLLTNAEVVSARPTPDGGAVLGLRHAETGAERD
;
A
#
# COMPACT_ATOMS: atom_id res chain seq x y z
N SER A 1 5.59 -15.49 -30.22
CA SER A 1 4.91 -15.97 -29.00
C SER A 1 5.41 -17.38 -28.69
N VAL A 2 5.15 -17.90 -27.51
CA VAL A 2 5.43 -19.32 -27.17
C VAL A 2 4.10 -19.97 -26.83
N ASP A 3 3.82 -21.16 -27.36
CA ASP A 3 2.59 -21.89 -27.04
C ASP A 3 2.71 -22.70 -25.73
N ALA A 4 1.62 -23.34 -25.31
CA ALA A 4 1.58 -24.13 -24.08
C ALA A 4 2.54 -25.35 -24.08
N ALA A 5 3.01 -25.78 -25.26
CA ALA A 5 3.98 -26.85 -25.41
C ALA A 5 5.45 -26.34 -25.39
N GLY A 6 5.66 -25.03 -25.22
CA GLY A 6 6.99 -24.42 -25.23
C GLY A 6 7.53 -24.15 -26.64
N THR A 7 6.72 -24.31 -27.70
CA THR A 7 7.17 -24.07 -29.07
C THR A 7 7.16 -22.58 -29.38
N ALA A 8 8.28 -22.06 -29.89
CA ALA A 8 8.41 -20.67 -30.28
C ALA A 8 7.79 -20.43 -31.67
N HIS A 9 6.90 -19.43 -31.75
CA HIS A 9 6.23 -18.99 -32.97
C HIS A 9 6.72 -17.60 -33.37
N VAL A 10 7.09 -17.45 -34.65
CA VAL A 10 7.50 -16.17 -35.24
C VAL A 10 6.34 -15.56 -36.00
N HIS A 11 6.01 -14.31 -35.68
CA HIS A 11 4.98 -13.52 -36.35
C HIS A 11 5.63 -12.39 -37.13
N ARG A 12 5.12 -12.10 -38.33
CA ARG A 12 5.58 -10.98 -39.15
C ARG A 12 4.42 -10.01 -39.37
N GLY A 13 4.64 -8.74 -39.12
CA GLY A 13 3.66 -7.67 -39.31
C GLY A 13 4.36 -6.36 -39.64
N ARG A 14 3.63 -5.41 -40.21
CA ARG A 14 4.18 -4.08 -40.54
C ARG A 14 4.35 -3.19 -39.31
N ASN A 15 3.44 -3.33 -38.34
CA ASN A 15 3.40 -2.53 -37.11
C ASN A 15 3.29 -3.47 -35.91
N LEU A 16 3.86 -3.04 -34.78
CA LEU A 16 3.77 -3.72 -33.49
C LEU A 16 3.26 -2.73 -32.44
N VAL A 17 2.24 -3.12 -31.69
CA VAL A 17 1.75 -2.39 -30.51
C VAL A 17 2.00 -3.26 -29.29
N ALA A 18 2.75 -2.74 -28.32
CA ALA A 18 3.10 -3.46 -27.10
C ALA A 18 2.33 -2.93 -25.89
N GLY A 19 1.29 -3.65 -25.47
CA GLY A 19 0.43 -3.33 -24.32
C GLY A 19 0.51 -4.38 -23.22
N VAL A 20 1.73 -4.79 -22.82
CA VAL A 20 1.96 -5.92 -21.88
C VAL A 20 1.78 -5.55 -20.41
N GLY A 21 1.45 -4.30 -20.10
CA GLY A 21 1.34 -3.79 -18.73
C GLY A 21 2.70 -3.66 -18.03
N THR A 22 2.67 -3.54 -16.70
CA THR A 22 3.86 -3.42 -15.85
C THR A 22 4.04 -4.66 -14.97
N PRO A 23 5.29 -5.12 -14.75
CA PRO A 23 5.55 -6.19 -13.79
C PRO A 23 5.37 -5.69 -12.33
N PRO A 24 5.01 -6.58 -11.38
CA PRO A 24 5.10 -6.32 -9.95
C PRO A 24 6.47 -5.77 -9.54
N TRP A 25 6.48 -4.82 -8.62
CA TRP A 25 7.71 -4.24 -8.08
C TRP A 25 7.74 -4.36 -6.56
N LEU A 26 8.85 -4.87 -6.03
CA LEU A 26 9.12 -4.92 -4.60
C LEU A 26 10.35 -4.05 -4.28
N PRO A 27 10.31 -3.24 -3.19
CA PRO A 27 11.48 -2.53 -2.70
C PRO A 27 12.64 -3.48 -2.43
N GLU A 28 13.86 -3.04 -2.71
CA GLU A 28 15.09 -3.84 -2.49
C GLU A 28 15.19 -4.34 -1.04
N ALA A 29 14.85 -3.48 -0.07
CA ALA A 29 14.86 -3.77 1.36
C ALA A 29 14.05 -5.02 1.77
N VAL A 30 13.03 -5.40 1.01
CA VAL A 30 12.12 -6.51 1.34
C VAL A 30 12.10 -7.60 0.26
N ARG A 31 12.85 -7.44 -0.84
CA ARG A 31 12.74 -8.33 -2.01
C ARG A 31 13.09 -9.78 -1.69
N ASP A 32 14.12 -9.99 -0.89
CA ASP A 32 14.64 -11.31 -0.54
C ASP A 32 14.11 -11.83 0.81
N LEU A 33 13.19 -11.08 1.43
CA LEU A 33 12.60 -11.44 2.71
C LEU A 33 11.51 -12.52 2.52
N PRO A 34 11.58 -13.65 3.24
CA PRO A 34 10.52 -14.65 3.19
C PRO A 34 9.20 -14.08 3.73
N GLY A 35 8.07 -14.53 3.18
CA GLY A 35 6.74 -14.11 3.63
C GLY A 35 6.26 -12.76 3.04
N VAL A 36 7.03 -12.13 2.15
CA VAL A 36 6.59 -10.93 1.43
C VAL A 36 5.66 -11.29 0.27
N VAL A 37 4.51 -10.62 0.21
CA VAL A 37 3.50 -10.80 -0.84
C VAL A 37 3.26 -9.45 -1.53
N HIS A 38 3.47 -9.40 -2.84
CA HIS A 38 3.03 -8.25 -3.64
C HIS A 38 1.50 -8.21 -3.71
N SER A 39 0.90 -7.01 -3.78
CA SER A 39 -0.57 -6.84 -3.79
C SER A 39 -1.30 -7.69 -4.85
N SER A 40 -0.68 -7.92 -6.01
CA SER A 40 -1.22 -8.80 -7.07
C SER A 40 -1.41 -10.27 -6.64
N GLY A 41 -0.74 -10.72 -5.58
CA GLY A 41 -0.88 -12.07 -5.01
C GLY A 41 -1.71 -12.10 -3.72
N TYR A 42 -2.26 -10.96 -3.28
CA TYR A 42 -2.90 -10.82 -1.97
C TYR A 42 -4.02 -11.85 -1.73
N LEU A 43 -4.96 -11.97 -2.67
CA LEU A 43 -6.13 -12.83 -2.48
C LEU A 43 -5.75 -14.31 -2.27
N GLY A 44 -4.72 -14.80 -2.96
CA GLY A 44 -4.24 -16.17 -2.80
C GLY A 44 -3.43 -16.41 -1.52
N ALA A 45 -2.94 -15.34 -0.89
CA ALA A 45 -2.15 -15.40 0.33
C ALA A 45 -2.90 -14.95 1.59
N LYS A 46 -4.11 -14.38 1.45
CA LYS A 46 -4.87 -13.76 2.55
C LYS A 46 -4.98 -14.69 3.76
N ASP A 47 -5.45 -15.92 3.57
CA ASP A 47 -5.62 -16.86 4.67
C ASP A 47 -4.30 -17.12 5.40
N ALA A 48 -3.21 -17.38 4.66
CA ALA A 48 -1.89 -17.62 5.24
C ALA A 48 -1.30 -16.38 5.95
N LEU A 49 -1.64 -15.17 5.50
CA LEU A 49 -1.27 -13.92 6.16
C LEU A 49 -2.04 -13.75 7.47
N GLN A 50 -3.34 -14.09 7.50
CA GLN A 50 -4.20 -13.97 8.68
C GLN A 50 -3.84 -14.95 9.81
N GLU A 51 -3.05 -15.98 9.54
CA GLU A 51 -2.49 -16.89 10.55
C GLU A 51 -1.20 -16.34 11.21
N ARG A 52 -0.71 -15.15 10.82
CA ARG A 52 0.49 -14.52 11.40
C ARG A 52 0.14 -13.60 12.54
N ASP A 53 1.03 -13.48 13.53
CA ASP A 53 0.84 -12.56 14.67
C ASP A 53 0.88 -11.07 14.27
N ALA A 54 1.55 -10.73 13.17
CA ALA A 54 1.65 -9.37 12.67
C ALA A 54 1.69 -9.34 11.13
N ILE A 55 0.94 -8.38 10.56
CA ILE A 55 0.88 -8.10 9.13
C ILE A 55 1.20 -6.62 8.92
N THR A 56 2.04 -6.30 7.95
CA THR A 56 2.38 -4.92 7.59
C THR A 56 2.09 -4.67 6.12
N VAL A 57 1.19 -3.73 5.84
CA VAL A 57 0.92 -3.22 4.50
C VAL A 57 1.91 -2.10 4.21
N VAL A 58 2.68 -2.23 3.13
CA VAL A 58 3.63 -1.21 2.67
C VAL A 58 3.16 -0.64 1.34
N GLY A 59 2.78 0.64 1.33
CA GLY A 59 2.30 1.31 0.13
C GLY A 59 1.36 2.48 0.43
N SER A 60 1.10 3.31 -0.58
CA SER A 60 0.35 4.57 -0.38
C SER A 60 -0.95 4.67 -1.16
N GLY A 61 -1.10 3.87 -2.21
CA GLY A 61 -2.20 4.02 -3.18
C GLY A 61 -3.39 3.11 -2.87
N GLN A 62 -4.35 3.12 -3.79
CA GLN A 62 -5.61 2.38 -3.71
C GLN A 62 -5.45 0.93 -3.24
N SER A 63 -4.59 0.12 -3.87
CA SER A 63 -4.44 -1.29 -3.48
C SER A 63 -3.95 -1.48 -2.04
N ALA A 64 -3.11 -0.58 -1.51
CA ALA A 64 -2.68 -0.65 -0.12
C ALA A 64 -3.84 -0.35 0.83
N ALA A 65 -4.68 0.64 0.47
CA ALA A 65 -5.87 0.98 1.24
C ALA A 65 -6.91 -0.15 1.25
N GLU A 66 -7.17 -0.77 0.10
CA GLU A 66 -8.11 -1.90 -0.04
C GLU A 66 -7.65 -3.11 0.79
N ILE A 67 -6.37 -3.49 0.67
CA ILE A 67 -5.80 -4.60 1.46
C ILE A 67 -5.85 -4.29 2.95
N TYR A 68 -5.47 -3.07 3.35
CA TYR A 68 -5.53 -2.67 4.75
C TYR A 68 -6.96 -2.70 5.27
N ARG A 69 -7.94 -2.18 4.51
CA ARG A 69 -9.34 -2.21 4.91
C ARG A 69 -9.85 -3.64 5.05
N ASP A 70 -9.58 -4.51 4.09
CA ASP A 70 -9.99 -5.91 4.11
C ASP A 70 -9.40 -6.65 5.32
N LEU A 71 -8.10 -6.52 5.57
CA LEU A 71 -7.46 -7.10 6.76
C LEU A 71 -7.93 -6.48 8.07
N LEU A 72 -8.31 -5.21 8.09
CA LEU A 72 -8.82 -4.56 9.31
C LEU A 72 -10.15 -5.18 9.76
N GLU A 73 -10.92 -5.78 8.84
CA GLU A 73 -12.20 -6.40 9.16
C GLU A 73 -12.08 -7.54 10.16
N ASP A 74 -11.02 -8.34 10.04
CA ASP A 74 -10.83 -9.58 10.77
C ASP A 74 -9.84 -9.44 11.95
N VAL A 75 -9.38 -8.23 12.24
CA VAL A 75 -8.35 -7.98 13.27
C VAL A 75 -8.75 -8.44 14.67
N ASP A 76 -10.05 -8.40 14.99
CA ASP A 76 -10.64 -8.82 16.27
C ASP A 76 -10.93 -10.32 16.34
N SER A 77 -11.26 -10.96 15.21
CA SER A 77 -11.51 -12.41 15.15
C SER A 77 -10.22 -13.23 15.06
N ARG A 78 -9.19 -12.69 14.41
CA ARG A 78 -7.90 -13.35 14.16
C ARG A 78 -6.79 -12.96 15.14
N GLY A 79 -6.89 -11.77 15.75
CA GLY A 79 -5.98 -11.35 16.83
C GLY A 79 -4.59 -10.86 16.41
N TYR A 80 -4.33 -10.71 15.10
CA TYR A 80 -3.05 -10.19 14.62
C TYR A 80 -2.92 -8.67 14.80
N ARG A 81 -1.67 -8.18 14.83
CA ARG A 81 -1.36 -6.76 14.65
C ARG A 81 -1.37 -6.40 13.17
N LEU A 82 -2.00 -5.29 12.79
CA LEU A 82 -2.05 -4.82 11.40
C LEU A 82 -1.43 -3.43 11.28
N ASP A 83 -0.27 -3.27 10.66
CA ASP A 83 0.37 -1.97 10.47
C ASP A 83 0.28 -1.50 9.00
N TRP A 84 0.19 -0.19 8.78
CA TRP A 84 0.25 0.40 7.44
C TRP A 84 1.34 1.47 7.38
N ILE A 85 2.32 1.24 6.51
CA ILE A 85 3.48 2.10 6.31
C ILE A 85 3.43 2.73 4.91
N THR A 86 3.57 4.05 4.86
CA THR A 86 3.56 4.82 3.62
C THR A 86 4.63 5.90 3.63
N ARG A 87 5.35 6.02 2.51
CA ARG A 87 6.31 7.12 2.28
C ARG A 87 5.61 8.44 1.97
N SER A 88 4.32 8.40 1.62
CA SER A 88 3.53 9.62 1.43
C SER A 88 3.38 10.36 2.76
N PRO A 89 3.36 11.70 2.74
CA PRO A 89 3.24 12.50 3.97
C PRO A 89 1.88 12.32 4.65
N ARG A 90 0.87 11.89 3.90
CA ARG A 90 -0.48 11.61 4.36
C ARG A 90 -1.15 10.55 3.49
N PHE A 91 -2.25 10.00 3.97
CA PHE A 91 -3.22 9.27 3.15
C PHE A 91 -4.03 10.31 2.39
N PHE A 92 -3.66 10.58 1.12
CA PHE A 92 -4.31 11.61 0.32
C PHE A 92 -5.37 11.00 -0.61
N PRO A 93 -6.54 11.65 -0.74
CA PRO A 93 -7.55 11.22 -1.68
C PRO A 93 -7.06 11.41 -3.12
N LEU A 94 -7.62 10.62 -4.03
CA LEU A 94 -7.56 10.87 -5.46
C LEU A 94 -8.33 12.16 -5.76
N GLU A 95 -7.70 13.06 -6.50
CA GLU A 95 -8.31 14.32 -6.86
C GLU A 95 -9.37 14.11 -7.95
N TYR A 96 -10.64 14.37 -7.63
CA TYR A 96 -11.79 14.11 -8.50
C TYR A 96 -12.66 15.34 -8.75
N THR A 97 -12.19 16.53 -8.38
CA THR A 97 -12.91 17.77 -8.70
C THR A 97 -13.01 17.97 -10.21
N ARG A 98 -14.20 18.38 -10.68
CA ARG A 98 -14.54 18.41 -12.12
C ARG A 98 -13.55 19.22 -12.96
N LEU A 99 -13.11 20.38 -12.47
CA LEU A 99 -12.13 21.21 -13.18
C LEU A 99 -10.75 20.56 -13.25
N THR A 100 -10.38 19.74 -12.28
CA THR A 100 -9.10 19.03 -12.30
C THR A 100 -9.12 17.85 -13.26
N LEU A 101 -10.28 17.21 -13.45
CA LEU A 101 -10.43 16.13 -14.43
C LEU A 101 -10.18 16.58 -15.88
N GLU A 102 -10.33 17.87 -16.19
CA GLU A 102 -9.91 18.45 -17.47
C GLU A 102 -8.40 18.26 -17.74
N MET A 103 -7.58 17.97 -16.73
CA MET A 103 -6.16 17.60 -16.91
C MET A 103 -5.96 16.18 -17.46
N THR A 104 -7.03 15.39 -17.60
CA THR A 104 -6.99 14.08 -18.28
C THR A 104 -7.38 14.19 -19.77
N SER A 105 -7.49 15.41 -20.28
CA SER A 105 -7.85 15.70 -21.67
C SER A 105 -6.68 15.50 -22.65
N PRO A 106 -6.98 15.32 -23.95
CA PRO A 106 -5.97 15.36 -25.01
C PRO A 106 -5.16 16.67 -25.02
N GLU A 107 -5.80 17.81 -24.80
CA GLU A 107 -5.17 19.13 -24.79
C GLU A 107 -4.10 19.24 -23.69
N TYR A 108 -4.40 18.70 -22.50
CA TYR A 108 -3.41 18.64 -21.43
C TYR A 108 -2.26 17.68 -21.77
N SER A 109 -2.55 16.55 -22.43
CA SER A 109 -1.52 15.61 -22.87
C SER A 109 -0.54 16.28 -23.84
N ASP A 110 -1.05 17.00 -24.83
CA ASP A 110 -0.23 17.76 -25.78
C ASP A 110 0.65 18.80 -25.07
N HIS A 111 0.08 19.54 -24.12
CA HIS A 111 0.83 20.47 -23.28
C HIS A 111 1.95 19.74 -22.51
N PHE A 112 1.62 18.67 -21.80
CA PHE A 112 2.57 17.90 -20.98
C PHE A 112 3.73 17.35 -21.81
N PHE A 113 3.44 16.77 -22.99
CA PHE A 113 4.48 16.25 -23.89
C PHE A 113 5.32 17.35 -24.54
N GLY A 114 4.79 18.56 -24.69
CA GLY A 114 5.51 19.75 -25.15
C GLY A 114 6.51 20.34 -24.14
N LEU A 115 6.44 19.96 -22.86
CA LEU A 115 7.33 20.49 -21.82
C LEU A 115 8.77 19.94 -21.89
N PRO A 116 9.77 20.68 -21.40
CA PRO A 116 11.10 20.16 -21.09
C PRO A 116 11.05 18.94 -20.14
N ALA A 117 12.04 18.06 -20.24
CA ALA A 117 12.05 16.79 -19.50
C ALA A 117 12.09 17.00 -17.98
N ASP A 118 12.90 17.93 -17.51
CA ASP A 118 13.01 18.33 -16.10
C ASP A 118 11.69 18.89 -15.56
N ALA A 119 10.99 19.71 -16.35
CA ALA A 119 9.67 20.22 -15.99
C ALA A 119 8.64 19.09 -15.85
N ARG A 120 8.64 18.10 -16.77
CA ARG A 120 7.77 16.92 -16.66
C ARG A 120 8.06 16.12 -15.39
N GLU A 121 9.32 15.93 -15.02
CA GLU A 121 9.70 15.20 -13.81
C GLU A 121 9.25 15.91 -12.53
N VAL A 122 9.30 17.24 -12.50
CA VAL A 122 8.74 18.04 -11.39
C VAL A 122 7.23 17.85 -11.32
N LEU A 123 6.52 18.04 -12.44
CA LEU A 123 5.05 17.90 -12.47
C LEU A 123 4.57 16.51 -12.06
N LEU A 124 5.22 15.45 -12.55
CA LEU A 124 4.86 14.07 -12.18
C LEU A 124 5.01 13.80 -10.68
N ARG A 125 5.94 14.49 -10.00
CA ARG A 125 6.11 14.40 -8.54
C ARG A 125 5.05 15.21 -7.79
N GLU A 126 4.71 16.40 -8.26
CA GLU A 126 3.75 17.30 -7.61
C GLU A 126 2.29 16.83 -7.79
N GLN A 127 1.96 16.27 -8.95
CA GLN A 127 0.60 15.86 -9.31
C GLN A 127 0.26 14.42 -8.96
N ARG A 128 0.97 13.82 -7.98
CA ARG A 128 0.72 12.42 -7.56
C ARG A 128 -0.72 12.18 -7.09
N ASN A 129 -1.37 13.19 -6.53
CA ASN A 129 -2.78 13.13 -6.13
C ASN A 129 -3.73 12.92 -7.30
N LEU A 130 -3.33 13.20 -8.55
CA LEU A 130 -4.17 12.97 -9.74
C LEU A 130 -4.23 11.50 -10.18
N TYR A 131 -3.27 10.66 -9.77
CA TYR A 131 -3.16 9.28 -10.28
C TYR A 131 -2.66 8.23 -9.28
N LYS A 132 -2.21 8.61 -8.09
CA LYS A 132 -1.75 7.71 -7.00
C LYS A 132 -2.55 7.86 -5.71
N GLY A 133 -3.62 8.65 -5.71
CA GLY A 133 -4.48 8.83 -4.55
C GLY A 133 -5.31 7.58 -4.24
N ILE A 134 -5.93 7.61 -3.06
CA ILE A 134 -6.90 6.61 -2.61
C ILE A 134 -8.29 7.17 -2.89
N ASP A 135 -9.25 6.34 -3.27
CA ASP A 135 -10.64 6.74 -3.32
C ASP A 135 -11.10 7.39 -1.99
N SER A 136 -11.83 8.50 -2.07
CA SER A 136 -12.21 9.26 -0.87
C SER A 136 -13.21 8.51 0.00
N GLU A 137 -14.13 7.76 -0.60
CA GLU A 137 -15.10 6.95 0.15
C GLU A 137 -14.37 5.84 0.92
N LEU A 138 -13.36 5.21 0.30
CA LEU A 138 -12.54 4.21 0.98
C LEU A 138 -11.74 4.79 2.17
N ILE A 139 -11.23 6.03 2.08
CA ILE A 139 -10.58 6.69 3.23
C ILE A 139 -11.58 6.82 4.39
N ASP A 140 -12.80 7.27 4.10
CA ASP A 140 -13.86 7.42 5.11
C ASP A 140 -14.28 6.06 5.70
N GLU A 141 -14.38 5.02 4.86
CA GLU A 141 -14.67 3.65 5.30
C GLU A 141 -13.61 3.11 6.26
N ILE A 142 -12.32 3.33 5.96
CA ILE A 142 -11.21 2.94 6.83
C ILE A 142 -11.29 3.69 8.16
N PHE A 143 -11.54 4.99 8.13
CA PHE A 143 -11.71 5.79 9.34
C PHE A 143 -12.86 5.27 10.22
N HIS A 144 -14.03 5.01 9.62
CA HIS A 144 -15.18 4.47 10.32
C HIS A 144 -14.94 3.06 10.85
N ALA A 145 -14.24 2.20 10.10
CA ALA A 145 -13.87 0.86 10.53
C ALA A 145 -12.94 0.92 11.75
N LEU A 146 -11.90 1.75 11.72
CA LEU A 146 -11.00 1.96 12.86
C LEU A 146 -11.75 2.45 14.10
N TYR A 147 -12.68 3.39 13.92
CA TYR A 147 -13.52 3.89 15.01
C TYR A 147 -14.39 2.78 15.63
N ARG A 148 -15.09 1.99 14.80
CA ARG A 148 -15.88 0.84 15.28
C ARG A 148 -15.04 -0.18 16.02
N LYS A 149 -13.86 -0.53 15.48
CA LYS A 149 -12.93 -1.47 16.13
C LYS A 149 -12.45 -0.92 17.47
N ARG A 150 -12.07 0.36 17.54
CA ARG A 150 -11.66 1.01 18.80
C ARG A 150 -12.71 0.85 19.89
N LEU A 151 -13.98 1.14 19.59
CA LEU A 151 -15.07 0.95 20.55
C LEU A 151 -15.22 -0.50 21.01
N ALA A 152 -15.13 -1.47 20.09
CA ALA A 152 -15.22 -2.88 20.43
C ALA A 152 -14.05 -3.34 21.34
N PHE A 153 -12.82 -2.93 21.02
CA PHE A 153 -11.65 -3.23 21.83
C PHE A 153 -11.71 -2.58 23.22
N ASP A 154 -12.24 -1.35 23.33
CA ASP A 154 -12.40 -0.67 24.62
C ASP A 154 -13.48 -1.34 25.50
N ALA A 155 -14.57 -1.83 24.90
CA ALA A 155 -15.57 -2.64 25.60
C ALA A 155 -14.96 -3.94 26.16
N LEU A 156 -14.20 -4.68 25.34
CA LEU A 156 -13.51 -5.90 25.77
C LEU A 156 -12.52 -5.64 26.93
N ARG A 157 -11.86 -4.48 26.96
CA ARG A 157 -10.98 -4.09 28.07
C ARG A 157 -11.76 -3.78 29.34
N THR A 158 -12.89 -3.08 29.21
CA THR A 158 -13.77 -2.76 30.34
C THR A 158 -14.37 -4.03 30.96
N GLU A 159 -14.63 -5.04 30.13
CA GLU A 159 -15.06 -6.39 30.56
C GLU A 159 -13.92 -7.24 31.15
N GLY A 160 -12.67 -6.77 31.15
CA GLY A 160 -11.51 -7.53 31.63
C GLY A 160 -11.11 -8.70 30.72
N ARG A 161 -11.60 -8.74 29.48
CA ARG A 161 -11.33 -9.80 28.49
C ARG A 161 -10.08 -9.53 27.66
N LEU A 162 -9.57 -8.31 27.71
CA LEU A 162 -8.29 -7.91 27.14
C LEU A 162 -7.49 -7.14 28.18
N ALA A 163 -6.18 -7.37 28.22
CA ALA A 163 -5.28 -6.55 29.04
C ALA A 163 -5.39 -5.07 28.64
N ALA A 164 -5.13 -4.16 29.60
CA ALA A 164 -4.90 -2.76 29.29
C ALA A 164 -3.79 -2.68 28.23
N GLY A 165 -4.12 -2.17 27.05
CA GLY A 165 -3.20 -2.20 25.91
C GLY A 165 -1.95 -1.35 26.20
N GLY A 166 -0.78 -1.86 25.82
CA GLY A 166 0.42 -1.03 25.68
C GLY A 166 0.26 0.03 24.60
N ASP A 167 1.19 0.99 24.58
CA ASP A 167 1.27 2.32 23.96
C ASP A 167 0.79 2.54 22.50
N ALA A 168 0.13 1.59 21.85
CA ALA A 168 -0.63 1.81 20.62
C ALA A 168 -1.84 2.71 20.93
N GLY A 169 -1.65 4.03 20.87
CA GLY A 169 -2.63 5.07 21.22
C GLY A 169 -4.00 4.99 20.50
N SER A 170 -4.16 4.09 19.53
CA SER A 170 -5.42 3.85 18.80
C SER A 170 -6.34 2.80 19.44
N GLY A 171 -5.88 2.02 20.43
CA GLY A 171 -6.68 0.97 21.09
C GLY A 171 -7.02 -0.27 20.27
N VAL A 172 -6.82 -0.21 18.97
CA VAL A 172 -6.83 -1.34 18.03
C VAL A 172 -5.36 -1.77 17.85
N PRO A 173 -5.03 -3.06 17.68
CA PRO A 173 -3.65 -3.51 17.46
C PRO A 173 -3.17 -3.12 16.04
N THR A 174 -3.05 -1.83 15.79
CA THR A 174 -2.68 -1.26 14.48
C THR A 174 -1.94 0.06 14.61
N ARG A 175 -0.97 0.28 13.72
CA ARG A 175 -0.24 1.54 13.55
C ARG A 175 -0.36 2.04 12.12
N LEU A 176 -0.64 3.33 11.97
CA LEU A 176 -0.57 4.04 10.69
C LEU A 176 0.66 4.95 10.70
N LEU A 177 1.63 4.67 9.82
CA LEU A 177 2.90 5.39 9.73
C LEU A 177 3.02 6.08 8.38
N THR A 178 2.91 7.41 8.38
CA THR A 178 3.16 8.26 7.22
C THR A 178 4.59 8.79 7.23
N ASN A 179 5.04 9.35 6.11
CA ASN A 179 6.42 9.84 5.94
C ASN A 179 7.47 8.77 6.29
N ALA A 180 7.16 7.48 6.15
CA ALA A 180 8.03 6.39 6.55
C ALA A 180 8.37 5.52 5.33
N GLU A 181 9.67 5.36 5.07
CA GLU A 181 10.21 4.48 4.04
C GLU A 181 10.83 3.23 4.68
N VAL A 182 10.49 2.06 4.16
CA VAL A 182 11.19 0.81 4.54
C VAL A 182 12.53 0.80 3.82
N VAL A 183 13.62 0.93 4.60
CA VAL A 183 15.00 1.01 4.08
C VAL A 183 15.79 -0.27 4.32
N SER A 184 15.37 -1.11 5.26
CA SER A 184 15.95 -2.42 5.51
C SER A 184 14.90 -3.39 6.05
N ALA A 185 15.17 -4.69 5.93
CA ALA A 185 14.43 -5.71 6.65
C ALA A 185 15.38 -6.82 7.09
N ARG A 186 15.12 -7.38 8.26
CA ARG A 186 15.90 -8.48 8.84
C ARG A 186 14.97 -9.58 9.34
N PRO A 187 15.14 -10.83 8.89
CA PRO A 187 14.28 -11.93 9.33
C PRO A 187 14.48 -12.23 10.81
N THR A 188 13.44 -12.73 11.45
CA THR A 188 13.47 -13.18 12.84
C THR A 188 13.35 -14.71 12.94
N PRO A 189 13.84 -15.36 14.01
CA PRO A 189 13.85 -16.82 14.13
C PRO A 189 12.47 -17.50 14.11
N ASP A 190 11.42 -16.76 14.45
CA ASP A 190 10.01 -17.16 14.40
C ASP A 190 9.39 -17.08 12.99
N GLY A 191 10.18 -16.72 11.98
CA GLY A 191 9.72 -16.58 10.60
C GLY A 191 9.03 -15.25 10.29
N GLY A 192 9.14 -14.26 11.18
CA GLY A 192 8.77 -12.87 10.93
C GLY A 192 9.93 -12.01 10.40
N ALA A 193 9.79 -10.69 10.50
CA ALA A 193 10.84 -9.74 10.18
C ALA A 193 10.72 -8.45 10.99
N VAL A 194 11.86 -7.80 11.24
CA VAL A 194 11.94 -6.42 11.72
C VAL A 194 12.25 -5.52 10.53
N LEU A 195 11.51 -4.42 10.40
CA LEU A 195 11.62 -3.47 9.29
C LEU A 195 12.33 -2.21 9.78
N GLY A 196 13.47 -1.86 9.18
CA GLY A 196 14.11 -0.57 9.40
C GLY A 196 13.39 0.51 8.61
N LEU A 197 12.91 1.52 9.32
CA LEU A 197 12.14 2.63 8.79
C LEU A 197 12.94 3.92 8.86
N ARG A 198 12.96 4.68 7.75
CA ARG A 198 13.50 6.04 7.70
C ARG A 198 12.38 7.05 7.53
N HIS A 199 12.35 8.07 8.38
CA HIS A 199 11.41 9.17 8.24
C HIS A 199 11.85 10.15 7.15
N ALA A 200 10.99 10.40 6.16
CA ALA A 200 11.32 11.14 4.94
C ALA A 200 11.76 12.58 5.19
N GLU A 201 11.21 13.26 6.20
CA GLU A 201 11.52 14.67 6.47
C GLU A 201 12.68 14.86 7.46
N THR A 202 12.84 13.95 8.42
CA THR A 202 13.81 14.12 9.52
C THR A 202 15.05 13.27 9.32
N GLY A 203 15.02 12.30 8.41
CA GLY A 203 16.08 11.31 8.23
C GLY A 203 16.23 10.34 9.39
N ALA A 204 15.39 10.41 10.43
CA ALA A 204 15.49 9.55 11.60
C ALA A 204 15.19 8.10 11.22
N GLU A 205 16.07 7.19 11.66
CA GLU A 205 15.93 5.75 11.43
C GLU A 205 15.52 5.02 12.72
N ARG A 206 14.68 4.00 12.57
CA ARG A 206 14.17 3.18 13.67
C ARG A 206 13.76 1.80 13.17
N ASP A 207 13.94 0.79 14.03
CA ASP A 207 13.51 -0.59 13.82
C ASP A 207 12.10 -0.86 14.38
#